data_AF-A0A920AHM6-F1
#
_entry.id   AF-A0A920AHM6-F1
#
_cell.length_a   1.000
_cell.length_b   1.000
_cell.length_c   1.000
_cell.angle_alpha   90.00
_cell.angle_beta   90.00
_cell.angle_gamma   90.00
#
_symmetry.space_group_name_H-M   'P 1'
#
loop_
_entity.id
_entity.type
_entity.pdbx_description
1 polymer ?
#
loop_
_entity_poly.entity_id
_entity_poly.type
_entity_poly.pdbx_seq_one_letter_code
_entity_poly.pdbx_strand_id
1 'polypeptide(L)'
;MKNNLVKLIFSIFLLLPFHLNAELIFEDNFPKDMQGIWSDDCDAEYQVFIISNNTSMWIDETYVGFNVSKTSKVQDWSAYKWGELDGSYYYFLKKDGDNLLEVTAPDGWDGIDYSFLNSSEYSVYEKCESIPSVFQIIYGEIINLMNSQLIETCNNDSNPANCINETFSFLDVSQDDELSVAELTRAARIAIYFTFIDKRQDEDREIGFATYTTTSLIFPALSKILIGNYDYDNSNTISLKEIYTDRIDTLDYQNLFKENLKGLDPEELRRLIENLDFLKSLMLN
;
A
#
# COMPACT_ATOMS: atom_id res chain seq x y z
N MET A 1 40.59 10.99 -45.22
CA MET A 1 39.20 10.55 -44.98
C MET A 1 38.88 10.15 -43.53
N LYS A 2 39.85 9.94 -42.61
CA LYS A 2 39.55 9.58 -41.21
C LYS A 2 39.03 10.71 -40.30
N ASN A 3 39.36 11.98 -40.57
CA ASN A 3 38.99 13.12 -39.70
C ASN A 3 37.54 13.62 -39.83
N ASN A 4 36.87 13.35 -40.95
CA ASN A 4 35.50 13.83 -41.17
C ASN A 4 34.45 12.88 -40.58
N LEU A 5 34.78 11.59 -40.43
CA LEU A 5 33.87 10.62 -39.81
C LEU A 5 33.71 10.88 -38.30
N VAL A 6 34.80 11.26 -37.61
CA VAL A 6 34.78 11.56 -36.17
C VAL A 6 33.99 12.84 -35.86
N LYS A 7 34.10 13.88 -36.71
CA LYS A 7 33.30 15.11 -36.59
C LYS A 7 31.80 14.89 -36.86
N LEU A 8 31.47 13.97 -37.78
CA LEU A 8 30.08 13.61 -38.07
C LEU A 8 29.45 12.85 -36.90
N ILE A 9 30.18 11.91 -36.28
CA ILE A 9 29.72 11.15 -35.11
C ILE A 9 29.51 12.07 -33.89
N PHE A 10 30.41 13.04 -33.66
CA PHE A 10 30.25 14.02 -32.59
C PHE A 10 29.07 14.99 -32.81
N SER A 11 28.73 15.30 -34.07
CA SER A 11 27.60 16.17 -34.41
C SER A 11 26.25 15.43 -34.32
N ILE A 12 26.24 14.11 -34.53
CA ILE A 12 25.03 13.28 -34.40
C ILE A 12 24.65 13.05 -32.93
N PHE A 13 25.62 12.95 -32.01
CA PHE A 13 25.33 12.87 -30.57
C PHE A 13 24.79 14.18 -29.97
N LEU A 14 25.03 15.33 -30.62
CA LEU A 14 24.53 16.65 -30.19
C LEU A 14 23.11 16.96 -30.70
N LEU A 15 22.54 16.12 -31.56
CA LEU A 15 21.22 16.31 -32.20
C LEU A 15 20.17 15.30 -31.75
N LEU A 16 20.49 14.39 -30.83
CA LEU A 16 19.48 13.60 -30.15
C LEU A 16 18.97 14.43 -28.96
N PRO A 17 17.71 14.89 -28.96
CA PRO A 17 17.10 15.42 -27.75
C PRO A 17 16.98 14.24 -26.80
N PHE A 18 17.97 14.07 -25.93
CA PHE A 18 17.74 13.34 -24.71
C PHE A 18 16.74 14.18 -23.91
N HIS A 19 15.46 13.82 -24.00
CA HIS A 19 14.46 14.25 -23.03
C HIS A 19 14.83 13.61 -21.70
N LEU A 20 15.79 14.23 -21.00
CA LEU A 20 16.10 13.92 -19.62
C LEU A 20 15.00 14.55 -18.79
N ASN A 21 14.01 13.76 -18.41
CA ASN A 21 13.07 14.18 -17.37
C ASN A 21 13.85 14.30 -16.06
N ALA A 22 13.74 15.46 -15.41
CA ALA A 22 14.34 15.64 -14.10
C ALA A 22 13.48 14.91 -13.07
N GLU A 23 14.04 13.90 -12.41
CA GLU A 23 13.31 13.16 -11.39
C GLU A 23 13.48 13.82 -10.02
N LEU A 24 12.38 13.99 -9.29
CA LEU A 24 12.39 14.45 -7.92
C LEU A 24 12.96 13.36 -7.00
N ILE A 25 13.74 13.80 -6.00
CA ILE A 25 14.24 12.92 -4.94
C ILE A 25 13.25 12.97 -3.78
N PHE A 26 12.69 11.81 -3.42
CA PHE A 26 11.68 11.65 -2.37
C PHE A 26 12.31 10.98 -1.14
N GLU A 27 12.59 11.78 -0.11
CA GLU A 27 13.24 11.32 1.12
C GLU A 27 12.43 11.61 2.39
N ASP A 28 11.53 12.60 2.32
CA ASP A 28 10.80 13.10 3.46
C ASP A 28 9.52 12.31 3.74
N ASN A 29 9.04 12.37 4.98
CA ASN A 29 7.68 11.94 5.32
C ASN A 29 6.67 13.02 4.96
N PHE A 30 5.38 12.69 4.91
CA PHE A 30 4.33 13.71 4.78
C PHE A 30 4.40 14.70 5.95
N PRO A 31 4.30 16.02 5.70
CA PRO A 31 4.28 17.01 6.77
C PRO A 31 3.17 16.75 7.80
N LYS A 32 3.47 16.94 9.09
CA LYS A 32 2.53 16.62 10.18
C LYS A 32 1.21 17.39 10.11
N ASP A 33 1.22 18.59 9.55
CA ASP A 33 0.05 19.44 9.36
C ASP A 33 -0.83 19.00 8.17
N MET A 34 -0.29 18.18 7.26
CA MET A 34 -1.04 17.53 6.18
C MET A 34 -1.56 16.14 6.57
N GLN A 35 -1.04 15.54 7.65
CA GLN A 35 -1.53 14.25 8.14
C GLN A 35 -2.96 14.38 8.72
N GLY A 36 -3.82 13.44 8.39
CA GLY A 36 -5.22 13.44 8.79
C GLY A 36 -6.15 12.79 7.78
N ILE A 37 -7.44 13.04 8.00
CA ILE A 37 -8.55 12.57 7.18
C ILE A 37 -9.07 13.79 6.43
N TRP A 38 -9.19 13.67 5.12
CA TRP A 38 -9.54 14.75 4.21
C TRP A 38 -10.68 14.30 3.31
N SER A 39 -11.60 15.20 2.99
CA SER A 39 -12.65 14.95 2.01
C SER A 39 -13.02 16.25 1.30
N ASP A 40 -13.58 16.17 0.11
CA ASP A 40 -14.19 17.32 -0.55
C ASP A 40 -15.52 17.72 0.11
N ASP A 41 -16.18 16.78 0.78
CA ASP A 41 -17.36 16.99 1.62
C ASP A 41 -17.42 15.95 2.77
N CYS A 42 -17.07 16.36 3.99
CA CYS A 42 -17.05 15.49 5.16
C CYS A 42 -18.44 14.95 5.55
N ASP A 43 -19.54 15.56 5.08
CA ASP A 43 -20.91 15.13 5.38
C ASP A 43 -21.46 14.12 4.35
N ALA A 44 -20.89 14.07 3.15
CA ALA A 44 -21.47 13.30 2.05
C ALA A 44 -21.05 11.82 2.00
N GLU A 45 -20.07 11.42 2.81
CA GLU A 45 -19.61 10.02 3.03
C GLU A 45 -19.21 9.23 1.76
N TYR A 46 -19.04 9.86 0.59
CA TYR A 46 -18.73 9.17 -0.67
C TYR A 46 -17.24 9.04 -0.98
N GLN A 47 -16.40 9.86 -0.36
CA GLN A 47 -14.95 9.89 -0.60
C GLN A 47 -14.19 10.24 0.68
N VAL A 48 -13.01 9.66 0.84
CA VAL A 48 -12.05 10.03 1.88
C VAL A 48 -10.62 9.85 1.39
N PHE A 49 -9.78 10.83 1.74
CA PHE A 49 -8.34 10.82 1.53
C PHE A 49 -7.63 10.84 2.89
N ILE A 50 -6.91 9.76 3.19
CA ILE A 50 -6.22 9.57 4.47
C ILE A 50 -4.73 9.73 4.23
N ILE A 51 -4.08 10.61 4.99
CA ILE A 51 -2.63 10.83 4.93
C ILE A 51 -2.04 10.54 6.31
N SER A 52 -1.11 9.60 6.36
CA SER A 52 -0.30 9.28 7.53
C SER A 52 1.17 9.65 7.27
N ASN A 53 2.09 9.21 8.11
CA ASN A 53 3.49 9.64 8.07
C ASN A 53 4.20 9.36 6.73
N ASN A 54 4.04 8.16 6.19
CA ASN A 54 4.67 7.71 4.93
C ASN A 54 3.69 6.88 4.08
N THR A 55 2.40 7.01 4.36
CA THR A 55 1.33 6.31 3.65
C THR A 55 0.20 7.25 3.35
N SER A 56 -0.54 6.92 2.31
CA SER A 56 -1.71 7.67 1.89
C SER A 56 -2.71 6.70 1.27
N MET A 57 -4.00 6.91 1.53
CA MET A 57 -5.07 6.04 1.05
C MET A 57 -6.23 6.89 0.55
N TRP A 58 -6.70 6.58 -0.66
CA TRP A 58 -7.83 7.23 -1.30
C TRP A 58 -8.93 6.20 -1.40
N ILE A 59 -10.12 6.57 -0.98
CA ILE A 59 -11.30 5.72 -1.04
C ILE A 59 -12.42 6.58 -1.62
N ASP A 60 -13.02 6.13 -2.70
CA ASP A 60 -14.29 6.65 -3.19
C ASP A 60 -15.23 5.51 -3.59
N GLU A 61 -16.39 5.88 -4.14
CA GLU A 61 -17.39 4.92 -4.60
C GLU A 61 -16.91 3.88 -5.62
N THR A 62 -15.84 4.18 -6.35
CA THR A 62 -15.36 3.47 -7.54
C THR A 62 -13.92 2.99 -7.45
N TYR A 63 -13.13 3.52 -6.52
CA TYR A 63 -11.71 3.26 -6.43
C TYR A 63 -11.23 3.26 -4.97
N VAL A 64 -10.39 2.28 -4.65
CA VAL A 64 -9.57 2.28 -3.45
C VAL A 64 -8.11 2.16 -3.86
N GLY A 65 -7.30 3.13 -3.44
CA GLY A 65 -5.87 3.11 -3.67
C GLY A 65 -5.10 3.34 -2.38
N PHE A 66 -3.94 2.71 -2.28
CA PHE A 66 -3.06 2.82 -1.13
C PHE A 66 -1.64 2.91 -1.61
N ASN A 67 -0.94 3.88 -1.04
CA ASN A 67 0.37 4.23 -1.51
C ASN A 67 1.30 4.43 -0.32
N VAL A 68 2.40 3.69 -0.31
CA VAL A 68 3.54 3.94 0.59
C VAL A 68 4.45 4.90 -0.14
N SER A 69 4.60 6.11 0.37
CA SER A 69 5.32 7.16 -0.33
C SER A 69 6.10 8.09 0.58
N LYS A 70 7.20 8.56 0.00
CA LYS A 70 7.99 9.67 0.52
C LYS A 70 7.61 10.94 -0.25
N THR A 71 7.89 12.08 0.36
CA THR A 71 7.63 13.39 -0.21
C THR A 71 8.92 14.13 -0.53
N SER A 72 8.80 15.17 -1.33
CA SER A 72 9.85 16.12 -1.62
C SER A 72 9.27 17.53 -1.56
N LYS A 73 10.05 18.50 -1.07
CA LYS A 73 9.58 19.89 -1.04
C LYS A 73 9.86 20.60 -2.35
N VAL A 74 8.81 21.13 -2.97
CA VAL A 74 8.88 21.93 -4.19
C VAL A 74 8.18 23.26 -3.93
N GLN A 75 8.95 24.35 -3.80
CA GLN A 75 8.43 25.66 -3.39
C GLN A 75 7.67 25.52 -2.04
N ASP A 76 6.39 25.89 -1.99
CA ASP A 76 5.50 25.73 -0.83
C ASP A 76 4.63 24.46 -0.89
N TRP A 77 4.91 23.56 -1.83
CA TRP A 77 4.17 22.31 -2.04
C TRP A 77 5.00 21.10 -1.57
N SER A 78 4.30 20.09 -1.10
CA SER A 78 4.83 18.74 -0.85
C SER A 78 4.46 17.85 -2.02
N ALA A 79 5.46 17.51 -2.82
CA ALA A 79 5.30 16.59 -3.94
C ALA A 79 5.37 15.14 -3.44
N TYR A 80 4.52 14.27 -3.97
CA TYR A 80 4.61 12.82 -3.79
C TYR A 80 4.22 12.09 -5.08
N LYS A 81 4.59 10.82 -5.17
CA LYS A 81 4.26 9.95 -6.30
C LYS A 81 3.15 8.99 -5.92
N TRP A 82 2.25 8.66 -6.84
CA TRP A 82 1.23 7.63 -6.62
C TRP A 82 0.97 6.85 -7.90
N GLY A 83 0.81 5.54 -7.76
CA GLY A 83 0.62 4.59 -8.86
C GLY A 83 1.74 3.55 -8.93
N GLU A 84 1.46 2.44 -9.62
CA GLU A 84 2.34 1.27 -9.71
C GLU A 84 3.67 1.55 -10.42
N LEU A 85 4.61 0.62 -10.19
CA LEU A 85 6.05 0.61 -10.50
C LEU A 85 6.48 1.09 -11.90
N ASP A 86 5.57 1.26 -12.86
CA ASP A 86 5.88 1.62 -14.26
C ASP A 86 5.25 2.95 -14.74
N GLY A 87 4.54 3.70 -13.87
CA GLY A 87 3.86 4.94 -14.26
C GLY A 87 3.38 5.79 -13.08
N SER A 88 4.30 6.23 -12.23
CA SER A 88 3.98 7.08 -11.08
C SER A 88 3.50 8.47 -11.51
N TYR A 89 2.27 8.84 -11.14
CA TYR A 89 1.77 10.21 -11.27
C TYR A 89 2.33 11.07 -10.13
N TYR A 90 2.66 12.32 -10.44
CA TYR A 90 3.10 13.30 -9.45
C TYR A 90 1.91 14.12 -8.96
N TYR A 91 1.76 14.15 -7.64
CA TYR A 91 0.77 14.96 -6.94
C TYR A 91 1.49 15.95 -6.04
N PHE A 92 0.90 17.12 -5.88
CA PHE A 92 1.44 18.22 -5.09
C PHE A 92 0.41 18.67 -4.09
N LEU A 93 0.75 18.59 -2.80
CA LEU A 93 -0.11 18.98 -1.69
C LEU A 93 0.36 20.28 -1.08
N LYS A 94 -0.59 21.12 -0.68
CA LYS A 94 -0.31 22.33 0.08
C LYS A 94 -1.40 22.58 1.11
N LYS A 95 -0.99 22.97 2.32
CA LYS A 95 -1.91 23.42 3.34
C LYS A 95 -2.31 24.87 3.07
N ASP A 96 -3.60 25.17 3.11
CA ASP A 96 -4.13 26.53 3.09
C ASP A 96 -5.20 26.70 4.17
N GLY A 97 -4.83 27.29 5.31
CA GLY A 97 -5.68 27.33 6.51
C GLY A 97 -6.10 25.93 6.94
N ASP A 98 -7.40 25.70 7.07
CA ASP A 98 -7.98 24.40 7.43
C ASP A 98 -8.13 23.44 6.24
N ASN A 99 -7.87 23.89 5.01
CA ASN A 99 -7.99 23.08 3.80
C ASN A 99 -6.66 22.46 3.34
N LEU A 100 -6.76 21.38 2.58
CA LEU A 100 -5.66 20.76 1.83
C LEU A 100 -5.94 20.99 0.34
N LEU A 101 -4.97 21.58 -0.35
CA LEU A 101 -5.01 21.79 -1.79
C LEU A 101 -4.19 20.71 -2.47
N GLU A 102 -4.69 20.19 -3.59
CA GLU A 102 -4.00 19.20 -4.40
C GLU A 102 -3.96 19.61 -5.87
N VAL A 103 -2.80 19.43 -6.49
CA VAL A 103 -2.59 19.62 -7.92
C VAL A 103 -1.88 18.39 -8.49
N THR A 104 -2.36 17.90 -9.62
CA THR A 104 -1.69 16.82 -10.38
C THR A 104 -0.77 17.43 -11.42
N ALA A 105 0.41 16.82 -11.64
CA ALA A 105 1.26 17.22 -12.75
C ALA A 105 0.52 17.07 -14.10
N PRO A 106 0.70 18.03 -15.03
CA PRO A 106 0.13 17.91 -16.36
C PRO A 106 0.76 16.76 -17.14
N ASP A 107 0.00 16.22 -18.11
CA ASP A 107 0.49 15.15 -18.99
C ASP A 107 1.76 15.57 -19.72
N GLY A 108 2.78 14.71 -19.68
CA GLY A 108 4.08 14.97 -20.33
C GLY A 108 4.96 15.99 -19.61
N TRP A 109 4.69 16.28 -18.33
CA TRP A 109 5.55 17.11 -17.51
C TRP A 109 7.00 16.61 -17.46
N ASP A 110 7.95 17.52 -17.67
CA ASP A 110 9.38 17.22 -17.83
C ASP A 110 10.17 17.16 -16.51
N GLY A 111 9.51 17.40 -15.38
CA GLY A 111 10.15 17.44 -14.06
C GLY A 111 10.82 18.78 -13.73
N ILE A 112 10.76 19.77 -14.62
CA ILE A 112 11.51 21.03 -14.53
C ILE A 112 10.56 22.23 -14.44
N ASP A 113 9.51 22.29 -15.27
CA ASP A 113 8.59 23.43 -15.27
C ASP A 113 7.45 23.25 -14.24
N TYR A 114 7.54 23.98 -13.12
CA TYR A 114 6.54 23.97 -12.05
C TYR A 114 5.52 25.13 -12.17
N SER A 115 5.39 25.78 -13.32
CA SER A 115 4.49 26.92 -13.51
C SER A 115 3.02 26.59 -13.21
N PHE A 116 2.59 25.34 -13.43
CA PHE A 116 1.24 24.85 -13.13
C PHE A 116 0.85 24.96 -11.65
N LEU A 117 1.83 24.99 -10.72
CA LEU A 117 1.60 25.18 -9.29
C LEU A 117 1.13 26.60 -8.93
N ASN A 118 1.24 27.55 -9.86
CA ASN A 118 0.71 28.91 -9.70
C ASN A 118 -0.70 29.08 -10.30
N SER A 119 -1.26 28.02 -10.89
CA SER A 119 -2.62 28.06 -11.42
C SER A 119 -3.66 28.11 -10.29
N SER A 120 -4.88 28.55 -10.62
CA SER A 120 -6.02 28.50 -9.72
C SER A 120 -6.81 27.18 -9.84
N GLU A 121 -6.27 26.19 -10.55
CA GLU A 121 -6.92 24.90 -10.78
C GLU A 121 -6.32 23.88 -9.81
N TYR A 122 -7.04 23.64 -8.71
CA TYR A 122 -6.66 22.69 -7.67
C TYR A 122 -7.91 22.02 -7.09
N SER A 123 -7.76 20.79 -6.61
CA SER A 123 -8.74 20.16 -5.73
C SER A 123 -8.61 20.73 -4.33
N VAL A 124 -9.73 20.87 -3.62
CA VAL A 124 -9.78 21.36 -2.24
C VAL A 124 -10.41 20.29 -1.37
N TYR A 125 -9.76 19.97 -0.27
CA TYR A 125 -10.27 19.06 0.73
C TYR A 125 -10.33 19.76 2.09
N GLU A 126 -11.42 19.57 2.82
CA GLU A 126 -11.57 19.95 4.21
C GLU A 126 -11.12 18.82 5.15
N LYS A 127 -10.73 19.19 6.37
CA LYS A 127 -10.28 18.23 7.37
C LYS A 127 -11.47 17.61 8.09
N CYS A 128 -11.62 16.30 7.99
CA CYS A 128 -12.70 15.57 8.67
C CYS A 128 -12.26 15.08 10.07
N GLU A 129 -13.22 15.03 10.99
CA GLU A 129 -12.98 14.49 12.34
C GLU A 129 -12.86 12.97 12.36
N SER A 130 -13.54 12.28 11.44
CA SER A 130 -13.60 10.82 11.38
C SER A 130 -13.77 10.31 9.96
N ILE A 131 -13.33 9.07 9.73
CA ILE A 131 -13.56 8.33 8.48
C ILE A 131 -15.04 7.90 8.46
N PRO A 132 -15.75 7.98 7.32
CA PRO A 132 -17.10 7.44 7.18
C PRO A 132 -17.22 5.99 7.67
N SER A 133 -18.32 5.67 8.37
CA SER A 133 -18.47 4.37 9.06
C SER A 133 -18.38 3.18 8.10
N VAL A 134 -18.91 3.32 6.88
CA VAL A 134 -18.84 2.28 5.85
C VAL A 134 -17.39 1.95 5.48
N PHE A 135 -16.54 2.96 5.32
CA PHE A 135 -15.13 2.76 5.02
C PHE A 135 -14.35 2.24 6.22
N GLN A 136 -14.73 2.59 7.46
CA GLN A 136 -14.11 1.99 8.64
C GLN A 136 -14.40 0.49 8.76
N ILE A 137 -15.63 0.07 8.47
CA ILE A 137 -16.01 -1.36 8.52
C ILE A 137 -15.26 -2.17 7.47
N ILE A 138 -15.09 -1.60 6.27
CA ILE A 138 -14.44 -2.30 5.17
C ILE A 138 -12.91 -2.22 5.30
N TYR A 139 -12.33 -1.07 5.60
CA TYR A 139 -10.88 -0.83 5.49
C TYR A 139 -10.18 -0.63 6.83
N GLY A 140 -10.86 -0.82 7.95
CA GLY A 140 -10.33 -0.53 9.30
C GLY A 140 -9.00 -1.22 9.60
N GLU A 141 -8.79 -2.46 9.15
CA GLU A 141 -7.49 -3.12 9.32
C GLU A 141 -6.36 -2.47 8.51
N ILE A 142 -6.63 -2.01 7.28
CA ILE A 142 -5.64 -1.33 6.44
C ILE A 142 -5.35 0.07 6.98
N ILE A 143 -6.36 0.78 7.47
CA ILE A 143 -6.20 2.07 8.15
C ILE A 143 -5.35 1.90 9.42
N ASN A 144 -5.53 0.82 10.18
CA ASN A 144 -4.67 0.52 11.33
C ASN A 144 -3.23 0.19 10.90
N LEU A 145 -3.06 -0.56 9.81
CA LEU A 145 -1.74 -0.84 9.23
C LEU A 145 -1.02 0.45 8.81
N MET A 146 -1.71 1.37 8.14
CA MET A 146 -1.19 2.68 7.73
C MET A 146 -0.61 3.50 8.88
N ASN A 147 -1.23 3.41 10.05
CA ASN A 147 -0.86 4.15 11.25
C ASN A 147 0.12 3.39 12.16
N SER A 148 0.48 2.16 11.80
CA SER A 148 1.45 1.35 12.53
C SER A 148 2.89 1.67 12.10
N GLN A 149 3.86 1.26 12.92
CA GLN A 149 5.28 1.32 12.55
C GLN A 149 5.67 0.18 11.59
N LEU A 150 4.78 -0.77 11.32
CA LEU A 150 5.08 -1.97 10.55
C LEU A 150 5.67 -1.65 9.17
N ILE A 151 5.05 -0.72 8.45
CA ILE A 151 5.50 -0.33 7.11
C ILE A 151 6.90 0.31 7.15
N GLU A 152 7.20 1.12 8.16
CA GLU A 152 8.53 1.72 8.32
C GLU A 152 9.57 0.66 8.69
N THR A 153 9.25 -0.19 9.66
CA THR A 153 10.13 -1.28 10.11
C THR A 153 10.44 -2.26 8.98
N CYS A 154 9.44 -2.65 8.20
CA CYS A 154 9.60 -3.60 7.10
C CYS A 154 10.29 -3.02 5.86
N ASN A 155 10.28 -1.70 5.69
CA ASN A 155 11.06 -1.03 4.65
C ASN A 155 12.54 -0.81 5.04
N ASN A 156 12.92 -1.11 6.29
CA ASN A 156 14.30 -1.02 6.74
C ASN A 156 15.07 -2.33 6.48
N ASP A 157 15.82 -2.35 5.37
CA ASP A 157 16.66 -3.46 4.94
C ASP A 157 17.81 -3.82 5.91
N SER A 158 18.10 -2.98 6.91
CA SER A 158 19.22 -3.19 7.84
C SER A 158 18.96 -4.30 8.86
N ASN A 159 17.69 -4.59 9.17
CA ASN A 159 17.32 -5.64 10.12
C ASN A 159 15.94 -6.26 9.79
N PRO A 160 15.86 -7.09 8.75
CA PRO A 160 14.63 -7.77 8.34
C PRO A 160 14.02 -8.70 9.40
N ALA A 161 14.77 -9.15 10.42
CA ALA A 161 14.18 -9.88 11.55
C ALA A 161 13.19 -9.01 12.35
N ASN A 162 13.44 -7.70 12.43
CA ASN A 162 12.52 -6.77 13.08
C ASN A 162 11.19 -6.69 12.32
N CYS A 163 11.18 -6.82 10.99
CA CYS A 163 9.94 -6.83 10.22
C CYS A 163 9.03 -7.98 10.64
N ILE A 164 9.58 -9.17 10.89
CA ILE A 164 8.76 -10.33 11.29
C ILE A 164 8.22 -10.16 12.71
N ASN A 165 9.06 -9.71 13.65
CA ASN A 165 8.62 -9.43 15.03
C ASN A 165 7.54 -8.33 15.07
N GLU A 166 7.73 -7.27 14.30
CA GLU A 166 6.75 -6.18 14.20
C GLU A 166 5.46 -6.65 13.52
N THR A 167 5.56 -7.50 12.50
CA THR A 167 4.38 -8.10 11.85
C THR A 167 3.60 -8.93 12.85
N PHE A 168 4.29 -9.80 13.61
CA PHE A 168 3.66 -10.64 14.61
C PHE A 168 3.00 -9.79 15.70
N SER A 169 3.70 -8.79 16.24
CA SER A 169 3.17 -7.86 17.24
C SER A 169 1.99 -7.03 16.72
N PHE A 170 1.99 -6.66 15.44
CA PHE A 170 0.87 -5.96 14.81
C PHE A 170 -0.36 -6.87 14.64
N LEU A 171 -0.14 -8.16 14.39
CA LEU A 171 -1.20 -9.15 14.23
C LEU A 171 -1.79 -9.59 15.57
N ASP A 172 -0.97 -9.71 16.62
CA ASP A 172 -1.35 -9.96 18.01
C ASP A 172 -2.04 -8.73 18.61
N VAL A 173 -3.35 -8.67 18.45
CA VAL A 173 -4.19 -7.59 18.98
C VAL A 173 -4.38 -7.75 20.48
N SER A 174 -4.39 -8.99 20.97
CA SER A 174 -4.63 -9.31 22.37
C SER A 174 -3.41 -9.04 23.28
N GLN A 175 -2.22 -8.94 22.68
CA GLN A 175 -0.94 -8.72 23.34
C GLN A 175 -0.56 -9.86 24.30
N ASP A 176 -0.88 -11.11 23.91
CA ASP A 176 -0.53 -12.31 24.67
C ASP A 176 0.68 -13.07 24.12
N ASP A 177 1.38 -12.49 23.14
CA ASP A 177 2.54 -13.05 22.43
C ASP A 177 2.20 -14.31 21.59
N GLU A 178 0.91 -14.52 21.32
CA GLU A 178 0.38 -15.62 20.54
C GLU A 178 -0.65 -15.13 19.52
N LEU A 179 -0.91 -15.93 18.46
CA LEU A 179 -1.93 -15.62 17.46
C LEU A 179 -3.11 -16.58 17.61
N SER A 180 -4.25 -16.02 17.98
CA SER A 180 -5.52 -16.72 18.02
C SER A 180 -6.11 -16.94 16.62
N VAL A 181 -7.15 -17.78 16.53
CA VAL A 181 -7.97 -17.92 15.31
C VAL A 181 -8.44 -16.56 14.79
N ALA A 182 -8.82 -15.64 15.68
CA ALA A 182 -9.35 -14.34 15.30
C ALA A 182 -8.27 -13.45 14.66
N GLU A 183 -7.06 -13.48 15.21
CA GLU A 183 -5.92 -12.68 14.71
C GLU A 183 -5.37 -13.24 13.41
N LEU A 184 -5.32 -14.56 13.26
CA LEU A 184 -5.00 -15.21 11.98
C LEU A 184 -6.05 -14.89 10.90
N THR A 185 -7.34 -14.85 11.28
CA THR A 185 -8.41 -14.44 10.35
C THR A 185 -8.29 -12.95 9.99
N ARG A 186 -7.88 -12.10 10.94
CA ARG A 186 -7.57 -10.68 10.69
C ARG A 186 -6.39 -10.53 9.72
N ALA A 187 -5.32 -11.30 9.90
CA ALA A 187 -4.18 -11.31 8.99
C ALA A 187 -4.59 -11.65 7.55
N ALA A 188 -5.48 -12.63 7.38
CA ALA A 188 -6.02 -12.99 6.09
C ALA A 188 -6.84 -11.88 5.42
N ARG A 189 -7.66 -11.14 6.18
CA ARG A 189 -8.38 -9.96 5.65
C ARG A 189 -7.43 -8.93 5.08
N ILE A 190 -6.36 -8.61 5.82
CA ILE A 190 -5.32 -7.69 5.37
C ILE A 190 -4.66 -8.18 4.07
N ALA A 191 -4.26 -9.44 4.02
CA ALA A 191 -3.63 -10.02 2.83
C ALA A 191 -4.54 -9.96 1.60
N ILE A 192 -5.84 -10.20 1.77
CA ILE A 192 -6.80 -10.15 0.67
C ILE A 192 -7.07 -8.71 0.23
N TYR A 193 -7.08 -7.72 1.11
CA TYR A 193 -7.18 -6.33 0.67
C TYR A 193 -6.07 -5.93 -0.30
N PHE A 194 -4.84 -6.39 -0.05
CA PHE A 194 -3.71 -6.12 -0.95
C PHE A 194 -3.87 -6.74 -2.35
N THR A 195 -4.73 -7.75 -2.57
CA THR A 195 -4.97 -8.28 -3.93
C THR A 195 -5.85 -7.39 -4.79
N PHE A 196 -6.52 -6.40 -4.20
CA PHE A 196 -7.52 -5.58 -4.88
C PHE A 196 -7.24 -4.08 -4.82
N ILE A 197 -6.26 -3.67 -4.02
CA ILE A 197 -5.90 -2.26 -3.89
C ILE A 197 -5.32 -1.73 -5.22
N ASP A 198 -5.58 -0.47 -5.53
CA ASP A 198 -5.14 0.23 -6.75
C ASP A 198 -5.74 -0.22 -8.09
N LYS A 199 -6.75 -1.10 -8.10
CA LYS A 199 -7.45 -1.47 -9.34
C LYS A 199 -8.38 -0.35 -9.83
N ARG A 200 -8.10 0.17 -11.03
CA ARG A 200 -8.96 1.13 -11.75
C ARG A 200 -9.76 0.41 -12.85
N GLN A 201 -11.09 0.37 -12.70
CA GLN A 201 -12.14 -0.05 -13.65
C GLN A 201 -12.46 -1.56 -13.84
N ASP A 202 -13.77 -1.80 -13.96
CA ASP A 202 -14.53 -2.96 -14.48
C ASP A 202 -14.37 -4.34 -13.81
N GLU A 203 -13.48 -4.51 -12.84
CA GLU A 203 -13.44 -5.71 -11.98
C GLU A 203 -14.19 -5.46 -10.67
N ASP A 204 -15.51 -5.61 -10.75
CA ASP A 204 -16.52 -5.74 -9.71
C ASP A 204 -16.29 -5.06 -8.34
N ARG A 205 -17.10 -4.01 -8.14
CA ARG A 205 -17.50 -3.35 -6.89
C ARG A 205 -18.04 -4.30 -5.80
N GLU A 206 -18.05 -5.61 -6.03
CA GLU A 206 -18.41 -6.67 -5.07
C GLU A 206 -17.22 -7.16 -4.23
N ILE A 207 -15.99 -6.69 -4.48
CA ILE A 207 -14.76 -7.14 -3.83
C ILE A 207 -14.74 -6.94 -2.31
N GLY A 208 -15.24 -5.81 -1.79
CA GLY A 208 -15.31 -5.58 -0.34
C GLY A 208 -16.25 -6.57 0.35
N PHE A 209 -17.37 -6.90 -0.30
CA PHE A 209 -18.34 -7.89 0.16
C PHE A 209 -17.83 -9.33 -0.03
N ALA A 210 -17.15 -9.64 -1.14
CA ALA A 210 -16.53 -10.93 -1.40
C ALA A 210 -15.36 -11.19 -0.43
N THR A 211 -14.51 -10.20 -0.19
CA THR A 211 -13.44 -10.24 0.82
C THR A 211 -14.04 -10.49 2.19
N TYR A 212 -15.03 -9.69 2.60
CA TYR A 212 -15.69 -9.85 3.89
C TYR A 212 -16.36 -11.22 4.05
N THR A 213 -17.10 -11.70 3.04
CA THR A 213 -17.82 -12.99 3.12
C THR A 213 -16.89 -14.20 3.06
N THR A 214 -15.88 -14.19 2.19
CA THR A 214 -14.94 -15.31 2.05
C THR A 214 -13.99 -15.41 3.26
N THR A 215 -13.56 -14.26 3.82
CA THR A 215 -12.72 -14.24 5.03
C THR A 215 -13.48 -14.55 6.29
N SER A 216 -14.71 -14.09 6.44
CA SER A 216 -15.47 -14.33 7.68
C SER A 216 -15.99 -15.76 7.79
N LEU A 217 -16.12 -16.49 6.68
CA LEU A 217 -16.71 -17.84 6.66
C LEU A 217 -15.68 -18.97 6.53
N ILE A 218 -14.65 -18.80 5.68
CA ILE A 218 -13.71 -19.90 5.37
C ILE A 218 -12.45 -19.80 6.23
N PHE A 219 -11.91 -18.60 6.43
CA PHE A 219 -10.64 -18.44 7.12
C PHE A 219 -10.62 -18.88 8.58
N PRO A 220 -11.69 -18.79 9.39
CA PRO A 220 -11.67 -19.36 10.73
C PRO A 220 -11.36 -20.87 10.74
N ALA A 221 -11.83 -21.61 9.72
CA ALA A 221 -11.51 -23.03 9.58
C ALA A 221 -10.06 -23.25 9.15
N LEU A 222 -9.56 -22.46 8.19
CA LEU A 222 -8.14 -22.51 7.78
C LEU A 222 -7.21 -22.14 8.92
N SER A 223 -7.55 -21.13 9.73
CA SER A 223 -6.78 -20.73 10.92
C SER A 223 -6.74 -21.85 11.96
N LYS A 224 -7.84 -22.58 12.18
CA LYS A 224 -7.83 -23.77 13.05
C LYS A 224 -6.95 -24.89 12.51
N ILE A 225 -6.96 -25.11 11.20
CA ILE A 225 -6.05 -26.08 10.55
C ILE A 225 -4.61 -25.62 10.74
N LEU A 226 -4.31 -24.34 10.52
CA LEU A 226 -2.98 -23.77 10.70
C LEU A 226 -2.48 -23.96 12.14
N ILE A 227 -3.29 -23.58 13.13
CA ILE A 227 -3.00 -23.80 14.56
C ILE A 227 -2.71 -25.28 14.81
N GLY A 228 -3.57 -26.20 14.38
CA GLY A 228 -3.34 -27.63 14.58
C GLY A 228 -2.10 -28.22 13.91
N ASN A 229 -1.41 -27.49 13.03
CA ASN A 229 -0.12 -27.90 12.45
C ASN A 229 1.11 -27.25 13.11
N TYR A 230 0.94 -26.14 13.83
CA TYR A 230 2.05 -25.38 14.44
C TYR A 230 2.01 -25.34 15.97
N ASP A 231 0.83 -25.55 16.57
CA ASP A 231 0.59 -25.58 18.01
C ASP A 231 1.19 -26.86 18.63
N TYR A 232 2.47 -26.80 19.00
CA TYR A 232 3.22 -27.92 19.54
C TYR A 232 2.99 -28.09 21.03
N ASP A 233 2.48 -27.06 21.73
CA ASP A 233 2.21 -27.10 23.16
C ASP A 233 0.72 -27.26 23.53
N ASN A 234 -0.18 -27.27 22.53
CA ASN A 234 -1.64 -27.43 22.64
C ASN A 234 -2.33 -26.21 23.31
N SER A 235 -1.80 -25.01 23.11
CA SER A 235 -2.36 -23.73 23.57
C SER A 235 -3.64 -23.32 22.80
N ASN A 236 -3.88 -23.90 21.62
CA ASN A 236 -4.88 -23.47 20.62
C ASN A 236 -4.60 -22.08 20.01
N THR A 237 -3.36 -21.65 20.07
CA THR A 237 -2.85 -20.42 19.47
C THR A 237 -1.55 -20.75 18.72
N ILE A 238 -0.89 -19.75 18.12
CA ILE A 238 0.44 -19.93 17.51
C ILE A 238 1.36 -18.85 18.06
N SER A 239 2.42 -19.25 18.75
CA SER A 239 3.52 -18.35 19.11
C SER A 239 4.49 -18.16 17.94
N LEU A 240 5.24 -17.05 17.95
CA LEU A 240 6.28 -16.82 16.94
C LEU A 240 7.34 -17.93 16.97
N LYS A 241 7.64 -18.47 18.16
CA LYS A 241 8.59 -19.57 18.35
C LYS A 241 8.14 -20.84 17.62
N GLU A 242 6.86 -21.16 17.66
CA GLU A 242 6.30 -22.35 17.00
C GLU A 242 6.39 -22.26 15.47
N ILE A 243 6.17 -21.07 14.91
CA ILE A 243 6.36 -20.81 13.47
C ILE A 243 7.80 -21.16 13.03
N TYR A 244 8.78 -20.91 13.91
CA TYR A 244 10.20 -21.14 13.64
C TYR A 244 10.75 -22.51 14.08
N THR A 245 10.01 -23.30 14.86
CA THR A 245 10.57 -24.46 15.59
C THR A 245 11.27 -25.50 14.70
N ASP A 246 10.80 -25.70 13.46
CA ASP A 246 11.39 -26.64 12.49
C ASP A 246 12.07 -25.96 11.29
N ARG A 247 12.22 -24.64 11.34
CA ARG A 247 12.79 -23.83 10.26
C ARG A 247 14.27 -23.61 10.53
N ILE A 248 15.12 -24.36 9.83
CA ILE A 248 16.59 -24.35 9.97
C ILE A 248 17.14 -22.91 9.90
N ASP A 249 17.97 -22.53 10.88
CA ASP A 249 18.73 -21.27 11.05
C ASP A 249 19.54 -20.79 9.81
N THR A 250 19.65 -21.60 8.76
CA THR A 250 20.46 -21.34 7.55
C THR A 250 19.64 -20.98 6.32
N LEU A 251 18.31 -21.02 6.38
CA LEU A 251 17.47 -20.45 5.33
C LEU A 251 17.50 -18.94 5.51
N ASP A 252 17.96 -18.25 4.48
CA ASP A 252 17.88 -16.81 4.36
C ASP A 252 16.39 -16.42 4.18
N TYR A 253 15.61 -16.61 5.24
CA TYR A 253 14.20 -16.27 5.33
C TYR A 253 13.96 -14.80 5.00
N GLN A 254 14.97 -13.97 5.22
CA GLN A 254 14.96 -12.55 4.92
C GLN A 254 14.92 -12.34 3.41
N ASN A 255 15.74 -13.07 2.65
CA ASN A 255 15.66 -13.09 1.19
C ASN A 255 14.43 -13.85 0.67
N LEU A 256 13.98 -14.94 1.30
CA LEU A 256 12.76 -15.65 0.90
C LEU A 256 11.49 -14.82 1.12
N PHE A 257 11.37 -14.09 2.22
CA PHE A 257 10.27 -13.14 2.43
C PHE A 257 10.40 -11.94 1.50
N LYS A 258 11.61 -11.40 1.28
CA LYS A 258 11.82 -10.30 0.33
C LYS A 258 11.55 -10.71 -1.12
N GLU A 259 11.90 -11.92 -1.53
CA GLU A 259 11.66 -12.48 -2.87
C GLU A 259 10.19 -12.89 -3.04
N ASN A 260 9.53 -13.44 -2.01
CA ASN A 260 8.10 -13.78 -2.08
C ASN A 260 7.17 -12.58 -1.82
N LEU A 261 7.58 -11.53 -1.10
CA LEU A 261 6.81 -10.28 -0.98
C LEU A 261 6.99 -9.41 -2.23
N LYS A 262 8.18 -9.41 -2.85
CA LYS A 262 8.37 -8.83 -4.20
C LYS A 262 7.72 -9.67 -5.31
N GLY A 263 7.47 -10.95 -5.03
CA GLY A 263 6.89 -11.93 -5.94
C GLY A 263 5.46 -12.34 -5.59
N LEU A 264 4.80 -11.67 -4.64
CA LEU A 264 3.37 -11.79 -4.43
C LEU A 264 2.71 -11.05 -5.59
N ASP A 265 2.74 -11.69 -6.76
CA ASP A 265 1.98 -11.26 -7.92
C ASP A 265 0.50 -11.20 -7.48
N PRO A 266 -0.10 -10.00 -7.44
CA PRO A 266 -1.51 -9.85 -7.10
C PRO A 266 -2.40 -10.78 -7.95
N GLU A 267 -1.97 -11.13 -9.17
CA GLU A 267 -2.64 -12.06 -10.06
C GLU A 267 -2.53 -13.53 -9.60
N GLU A 268 -1.40 -13.97 -9.04
CA GLU A 268 -1.25 -15.32 -8.46
C GLU A 268 -2.06 -15.49 -7.17
N LEU A 269 -2.01 -14.48 -6.28
CA LEU A 269 -2.78 -14.51 -5.03
C LEU A 269 -4.29 -14.48 -5.34
N ARG A 270 -4.70 -13.73 -6.36
CA ARG A 270 -6.06 -13.75 -6.89
C ARG A 270 -6.45 -15.11 -7.46
N ARG A 271 -5.62 -15.75 -8.29
CA ARG A 271 -5.90 -17.11 -8.80
C ARG A 271 -6.09 -18.11 -7.66
N LEU A 272 -5.34 -17.97 -6.56
CA LEU A 272 -5.56 -18.78 -5.34
C LEU A 272 -6.93 -18.52 -4.71
N ILE A 273 -7.36 -17.25 -4.62
CA ILE A 273 -8.68 -16.86 -4.11
C ILE A 273 -9.81 -17.36 -5.02
N GLU A 274 -9.68 -17.23 -6.35
CA GLU A 274 -10.64 -17.76 -7.33
C GLU A 274 -10.71 -19.30 -7.28
N ASN A 275 -9.59 -19.97 -7.01
CA ASN A 275 -9.58 -21.42 -6.75
C ASN A 275 -10.17 -21.78 -5.37
N LEU A 276 -10.23 -20.85 -4.41
CA LEU A 276 -10.99 -21.03 -3.16
C LEU A 276 -12.49 -20.88 -3.40
N ASP A 277 -12.93 -20.07 -4.37
CA ASP A 277 -14.34 -20.08 -4.84
C ASP A 277 -14.73 -21.43 -5.49
N PHE A 278 -13.79 -22.14 -6.11
CA PHE A 278 -14.00 -23.54 -6.50
C PHE A 278 -14.26 -24.45 -5.28
N LEU A 279 -13.56 -24.26 -4.15
CA LEU A 279 -13.85 -24.97 -2.89
C LEU A 279 -15.22 -24.60 -2.31
N LYS A 280 -15.67 -23.36 -2.46
CA LYS A 280 -17.04 -22.92 -2.12
C LYS A 280 -18.09 -23.66 -2.96
N SER A 281 -17.83 -23.90 -4.25
CA SER A 281 -18.71 -24.68 -5.12
C SER A 281 -18.80 -26.19 -4.74
N LEU A 282 -17.77 -26.71 -4.07
CA LEU A 282 -17.74 -28.07 -3.54
C LEU A 282 -18.45 -28.23 -2.19
N MET A 283 -18.58 -27.15 -1.40
CA MET A 283 -19.29 -27.15 -0.11
C MET A 283 -20.78 -26.80 -0.22
N LEU A 284 -21.22 -26.27 -1.36
CA LEU A 284 -22.62 -25.93 -1.65
C LEU A 284 -23.37 -27.02 -2.44
N ASN A 285 -22.73 -28.16 -2.70
CA ASN A 285 -23.32 -29.40 -3.21
C ASN A 285 -23.24 -30.51 -2.15
#